data_AF-A0A5K4FAM4-F1
#
_entry.id   AF-A0A5K4FAM4-F1
#
_cell.length_a   1.000
_cell.length_b   1.000
_cell.length_c   1.000
_cell.angle_alpha   90.00
_cell.angle_beta   90.00
_cell.angle_gamma   90.00
#
_symmetry.space_group_name_H-M   'P 1'
#
loop_
_entity.id
_entity.type
_entity.pdbx_description
1 polymer ?
#
loop_
_entity_poly.entity_id
_entity_poly.type
_entity_poly.pdbx_seq_one_letter_code
_entity_poly.pdbx_strand_id
1 'polypeptide(L)' 'MMFTACAIFSSFLLCTYAVTLEEGLKNPSKYIRYDTAPNNTWIHALISLCITYGTLTGFILCIHLVVYLSGSKKNRRSA' A
#
# COMPACT_ATOMS: atom_id res chain seq x y z
N MET A 1 -16.71 3.91 13.29
CA MET A 1 -15.29 4.12 12.90
C MET A 1 -15.05 3.86 11.40
N MET A 2 -15.63 2.80 10.80
CA MET A 2 -15.44 2.55 9.36
C MET A 2 -16.02 3.65 8.46
N PHE A 3 -17.26 4.11 8.75
CA PHE A 3 -17.89 5.22 7.99
C PHE A 3 -17.12 6.55 8.07
N THR A 4 -16.58 6.88 9.24
CA THR A 4 -15.77 8.11 9.42
C THR A 4 -14.44 8.01 8.67
N ALA A 5 -13.80 6.84 8.64
CA ALA A 5 -12.58 6.62 7.87
C ALA A 5 -12.84 6.77 6.36
N CYS A 6 -13.95 6.22 5.85
CA CYS A 6 -14.35 6.39 4.45
C CYS A 6 -14.60 7.87 4.11
N ALA A 7 -15.30 8.63 4.97
CA ALA A 7 -15.60 10.05 4.71
C ALA A 7 -14.32 10.91 4.65
N ILE A 8 -13.36 10.66 5.55
CA ILE A 8 -12.06 11.35 5.52
C ILE A 8 -11.31 10.99 4.24
N PHE A 9 -11.25 9.70 3.87
CA PHE A 9 -10.58 9.25 2.64
C PHE A 9 -11.22 9.87 1.38
N SER A 10 -12.55 9.89 1.28
CA SER A 10 -13.28 10.54 0.18
C SER A 10 -13.03 12.05 0.11
N SER A 11 -12.90 12.72 1.26
CA SER A 11 -12.61 14.16 1.31
C SER A 11 -11.23 14.49 0.73
N PHE A 12 -10.23 13.64 0.96
CA PHE A 12 -8.90 13.82 0.33
C PHE A 12 -8.93 13.61 -1.19
N LEU A 13 -9.74 12.66 -1.68
CA LEU A 13 -9.89 12.40 -3.12
C LEU A 13 -10.52 13.58 -3.88
N LEU A 14 -11.42 14.34 -3.24
CA LEU A 14 -12.04 15.52 -3.85
C LEU A 14 -11.04 16.65 -4.11
N CYS A 15 -9.95 16.73 -3.34
CA CYS A 15 -8.94 17.79 -3.48
C CYS A 15 -7.87 17.49 -4.55
N THR A 16 -7.86 16.29 -5.12
CA THR A 16 -6.86 15.92 -6.13
C THR A 16 -7.41 16.16 -7.52
N TYR A 17 -6.85 17.14 -8.23
CA TYR A 17 -7.12 17.33 -9.65
C TYR A 17 -6.18 16.43 -10.46
N ALA A 18 -6.75 15.52 -11.26
CA ALA A 18 -5.97 14.72 -12.20
C ALA A 18 -5.75 15.54 -13.47
N VAL A 19 -4.49 15.74 -13.85
CA VAL A 19 -4.11 16.38 -15.12
C VAL A 19 -3.68 15.30 -16.08
N THR A 20 -4.04 15.44 -17.35
CA THR A 20 -3.58 14.50 -18.39
C THR A 20 -2.07 14.65 -18.59
N LEU A 21 -1.39 13.58 -19.02
CA LEU A 21 0.04 13.64 -19.31
C LEU A 21 0.35 14.72 -20.36
N GLU A 22 -0.49 14.85 -21.39
CA GLU A 22 -0.33 15.85 -22.43
C GLU A 22 -0.38 17.28 -21.87
N GLU A 23 -1.34 17.58 -20.98
CA GLU A 23 -1.47 18.89 -20.34
C GLU A 23 -0.33 19.15 -19.33
N GLY A 24 0.12 18.11 -18.63
CA GLY A 24 1.26 18.14 -17.73
C GLY A 24 2.58 18.49 -18.44
N LEU A 25 2.82 17.89 -19.60
CA LEU A 25 4.02 18.12 -20.41
C LEU A 25 4.06 19.50 -21.08
N LYS A 26 2.90 20.14 -21.30
CA LYS A 26 2.83 21.52 -21.84
C LYS A 26 3.38 22.57 -20.85
N ASN A 27 3.30 22.32 -19.55
CA ASN A 27 3.77 23.25 -18.52
C ASN A 27 4.63 22.54 -17.45
N PRO A 28 5.85 22.12 -17.79
CA PRO A 28 6.70 21.31 -16.90
C PRO A 28 7.16 22.06 -15.64
N SER A 29 7.08 23.40 -15.62
CA SER A 29 7.35 24.22 -14.44
C SER A 29 6.20 24.25 -13.43
N LYS A 30 4.97 23.99 -13.88
CA LYS A 30 3.75 24.03 -13.05
C LYS A 30 3.40 22.67 -12.46
N TYR A 31 3.65 21.60 -13.20
CA TYR A 31 3.30 20.25 -12.80
C TYR A 31 4.55 19.45 -12.41
N ILE A 32 4.46 18.66 -11.35
CA ILE A 32 5.54 17.76 -10.91
C ILE A 32 5.96 16.89 -12.09
N ARG A 33 7.27 16.70 -12.26
CA ARG A 33 7.86 15.91 -13.36
C ARG A 33 7.15 14.56 -13.44
N TYR A 34 6.27 14.42 -14.41
CA TYR A 34 5.64 13.15 -14.73
C TYR A 34 6.72 12.18 -15.19
N ASP A 35 6.63 10.93 -14.74
CA ASP A 35 7.50 9.89 -15.24
C ASP A 35 7.20 9.67 -16.72
N THR A 36 8.17 9.99 -17.59
CA THR A 36 8.08 9.78 -19.04
C THR A 36 8.70 8.45 -19.46
N ALA A 37 9.13 7.61 -18.51
CA ALA A 37 9.66 6.31 -18.82
C ALA A 37 8.60 5.45 -19.54
N PRO A 38 9.02 4.58 -20.48
CA PRO A 38 8.09 3.64 -21.09
C PRO A 38 7.47 2.74 -20.01
N ASN A 39 6.16 2.52 -20.11
CA ASN A 39 5.44 1.62 -19.22
C ASN A 39 5.99 0.19 -19.38
N ASN A 40 6.85 -0.21 -18.44
CA ASN A 40 7.42 -1.54 -18.41
C ASN A 40 6.52 -2.43 -17.55
N THR A 41 5.56 -3.10 -18.20
CA THR A 41 4.59 -3.98 -17.52
C THR A 41 5.25 -4.99 -16.59
N TRP A 42 6.45 -5.49 -16.94
CA TRP A 42 7.19 -6.43 -16.11
C TRP A 42 7.64 -5.81 -14.77
N ILE A 43 8.04 -4.53 -14.75
CA ILE A 43 8.45 -3.82 -13.53
C ILE A 43 7.24 -3.68 -12.62
N HIS A 44 6.11 -3.24 -13.16
CA HIS A 44 4.88 -3.12 -12.40
C HIS A 44 4.39 -4.48 -11.88
N ALA A 45 4.48 -5.53 -12.69
CA ALA A 45 4.15 -6.89 -12.26
C ALA A 45 5.06 -7.34 -11.11
N LEU A 46 6.38 -7.13 -11.21
CA LEU A 46 7.33 -7.47 -10.16
C LEU A 46 7.05 -6.71 -8.87
N ILE A 47 6.85 -5.40 -8.95
CA ILE A 47 6.53 -4.57 -7.79
C ILE A 47 5.20 -5.02 -7.17
N SER A 48 4.17 -5.24 -7.98
CA SER A 48 2.85 -5.71 -7.52
C SER A 48 2.95 -7.06 -6.83
N LEU A 49 3.75 -7.98 -7.36
CA LEU A 49 4.02 -9.29 -6.78
C LEU A 49 4.73 -9.15 -5.44
N CYS A 50 5.79 -8.34 -5.36
CA CYS A 50 6.50 -8.06 -4.12
C CYS A 50 5.58 -7.46 -3.05
N ILE A 51 4.70 -6.52 -3.41
CA ILE A 51 3.73 -5.94 -2.48
C ILE A 51 2.73 -6.99 -2.01
N THR A 52 2.15 -7.76 -2.94
CA THR A 52 1.10 -8.73 -2.63
C THR A 52 1.64 -9.87 -1.76
N TYR A 53 2.73 -10.52 -2.17
CA TYR A 53 3.33 -11.60 -1.39
C TYR A 53 4.02 -11.10 -0.13
N GLY A 54 4.62 -9.91 -0.16
CA GLY A 54 5.24 -9.28 1.01
C GLY A 54 4.23 -8.98 2.10
N THR A 55 3.08 -8.38 1.74
CA THR A 55 1.99 -8.12 2.69
C THR A 55 1.35 -9.41 3.20
N LEU A 56 1.11 -10.40 2.33
CA LEU A 56 0.59 -11.70 2.74
C LEU A 56 1.54 -12.42 3.71
N THR A 57 2.84 -12.45 3.39
CA THR A 57 3.86 -13.08 4.23
C THR A 57 3.97 -12.36 5.57
N GLY A 58 4.00 -11.02 5.58
CA GLY A 58 4.01 -10.23 6.80
C GLY A 58 2.78 -10.49 7.68
N PHE A 59 1.60 -10.63 7.07
CA PHE A 59 0.37 -10.97 7.79
C PHE A 59 0.42 -12.37 8.41
N ILE A 60 0.87 -13.39 7.66
CA ILE A 60 1.03 -14.76 8.16
C ILE A 60 2.04 -14.80 9.32
N LEU A 61 3.19 -14.14 9.17
CA LEU A 61 4.20 -14.05 10.23
C LEU A 61 3.66 -13.35 11.47
N CYS A 62 2.87 -12.29 11.31
CA CYS A 62 2.22 -11.60 12.42
C CYS A 62 1.28 -12.54 13.19
N ILE A 63 0.43 -13.32 12.48
CA ILE A 63 -0.44 -14.31 13.11
C ILE A 63 0.39 -15.37 13.85
N HIS A 64 1.40 -15.93 13.20
CA HIS A 64 2.28 -16.92 13.83
C HIS A 64 2.97 -16.38 15.08
N LEU A 65 3.41 -15.12 15.05
CA LEU A 65 4.01 -14.44 16.19
C LEU A 65 3.00 -14.28 17.34
N VAL A 66 1.76 -13.87 17.06
CA VAL A 66 0.71 -13.75 18.07
C VAL A 66 0.36 -15.12 18.67
N VAL A 67 0.23 -16.16 17.85
CA VAL A 67 -0.02 -17.53 18.31
C VAL A 67 1.13 -18.05 19.16
N TYR A 68 2.37 -17.81 18.73
CA TYR A 68 3.57 -18.18 19.48
C TYR A 68 3.57 -17.51 20.86
N LEU A 69 3.38 -16.20 20.92
CA LEU A 69 3.36 -15.45 22.19
C LEU A 69 2.20 -15.82 23.11
N SER A 70 1.01 -16.10 22.55
CA SER A 70 -0.16 -16.57 23.31
C SER A 70 0.05 -17.99 23.85
N GLY A 71 0.55 -18.89 23.00
CA GLY A 71 0.82 -20.29 23.32
C GLY A 71 1.97 -20.48 24.31
N SER A 72 3.02 -19.65 24.23
CA SER A 72 4.15 -19.68 25.18
C SER A 72 3.72 -19.48 26.63
N LYS A 73 2.60 -18.79 26.88
CA LYS A 73 2.06 -18.65 28.25
C LYS A 73 1.45 -19.95 28.77
N LYS A 74 0.89 -20.81 27.91
CA LYS A 74 0.24 -22.06 28.33
C LYS A 74 1.24 -23.10 28.84
N ASN A 75 2.42 -23.18 28.24
CA ASN A 75 3.44 -24.17 28.64
C ASN A 75 4.15 -23.86 29.97
N ARG A 76 4.02 -22.65 30.54
CA ARG A 76 4.63 -22.31 31.85
C ARG A 76 3.79 -22.72 33.06
N ARG A 77 2.55 -23.21 32.88
CA ARG A 77 1.66 -23.62 33.99
C ARG A 77 1.55 -25.14 34.17
N SER A 78 2.25 -25.94 33.37
CA SER A 78 2.22 -27.42 33.48
C SER A 78 3.56 -28.04 33.84
N ALA A 79 4.53 -27.24 34.28
CA ALA A 79 5.74 -27.70 34.97
C ALA A 79 5.71 -27.12 36.39
#